data_AF-A0A644V444-F1
#
_entry.id   AF-A0A644V444-F1
#
_cell.length_a   1.000
_cell.length_b   1.000
_cell.length_c   1.000
_cell.angle_alpha   90.00
_cell.angle_beta   90.00
_cell.angle_gamma   90.00
#
_symmetry.space_group_name_H-M   'P 1'
#
loop_
_entity.id
_entity.type
_entity.pdbx_description
1 polymer ?
#
loop_
_entity_poly.entity_id
_entity_poly.type
_entity_poly.pdbx_seq_one_letter_code
_entity_poly.pdbx_strand_id
1 'polypeptide(L)'
;MSKIDYILNKCIWLLHDAKHLSNLDYLSRIDGEDTAWYFWLKGTKGVYELKLIKVDETSLGEYSNFYLKYYPDFEDEVFETYSCAEQFVRMGDLFEQTNVEIAEEHELCPCCGSSQCEHEHTDKHFVSRSKGIPKLLQRKNLSPELFCIGNIEFEIRDNVLTSMIIATASRLVKYAVNGVLVIGEDGISREIIGKNEIDRNIPGVELCKPFYEFLLEKMLGILSVHSLKQIITKEVGMVVFDCGNGVLNEKASDEVEKVVVKNIFREKYKAIYKLKEYRAAGLHVHKKSLKTFQS
;
A
#
# COMPACT_ATOMS: atom_id res chain seq x y z
N MET A 1 -18.78 2.33 10.58
CA MET A 1 -17.62 3.05 10.01
C MET A 1 -16.68 3.34 11.16
N SER A 2 -15.51 2.72 11.18
CA SER A 2 -14.52 2.88 12.26
C SER A 2 -13.92 4.29 12.22
N LYS A 3 -13.30 4.72 13.32
CA LYS A 3 -12.65 6.03 13.42
C LYS A 3 -11.46 6.11 12.46
N ILE A 4 -10.70 5.02 12.32
CA ILE A 4 -9.57 5.00 11.39
C ILE A 4 -10.02 5.11 9.93
N ASP A 5 -11.11 4.44 9.53
CA ASP A 5 -11.66 4.54 8.18
C ASP A 5 -12.05 5.99 7.88
N TYR A 6 -12.69 6.66 8.84
CA TYR A 6 -12.99 8.09 8.72
C TYR A 6 -11.73 8.95 8.51
N ILE A 7 -10.67 8.75 9.31
CA ILE A 7 -9.42 9.50 9.22
C ILE A 7 -8.77 9.29 7.84
N LEU A 8 -8.59 8.02 7.43
CA LEU A 8 -7.90 7.69 6.18
C LEU A 8 -8.66 8.23 4.96
N ASN A 9 -9.99 8.03 4.89
CA ASN A 9 -10.79 8.60 3.82
C ASN A 9 -10.66 10.12 3.78
N LYS A 10 -10.70 10.79 4.94
CA LYS A 10 -10.56 12.25 5.00
C LYS A 10 -9.20 12.72 4.51
N CYS A 11 -8.11 12.07 4.91
CA CYS A 11 -6.77 12.34 4.39
C CYS A 11 -6.74 12.21 2.86
N ILE A 12 -7.30 11.13 2.33
CA ILE A 12 -7.36 10.84 0.91
C ILE A 12 -8.14 11.91 0.13
N TRP A 13 -9.31 12.31 0.61
CA TRP A 13 -10.10 13.38 -0.01
C TRP A 13 -9.32 14.70 -0.06
N LEU A 14 -8.68 15.08 1.05
CA LEU A 14 -7.88 16.30 1.10
C LEU A 14 -6.64 16.21 0.19
N LEU A 15 -6.02 15.04 0.06
CA LEU A 15 -4.88 14.83 -0.84
C LEU A 15 -5.29 14.89 -2.30
N HIS A 16 -6.48 14.41 -2.65
CA HIS A 16 -7.01 14.52 -4.01
C HIS A 16 -7.17 16.00 -4.41
N ASP A 17 -7.63 16.85 -3.49
CA ASP A 17 -7.74 18.30 -3.73
C ASP A 17 -6.36 19.00 -3.78
N ALA A 18 -5.34 18.40 -3.17
CA ALA A 18 -3.96 18.90 -3.12
C ALA A 18 -2.98 18.08 -3.98
N LYS A 19 -3.42 17.61 -5.16
CA LYS A 19 -2.69 16.63 -5.99
C LYS A 19 -1.22 17.00 -6.23
N HIS A 20 -0.92 18.25 -6.61
CA HIS A 20 0.44 18.74 -6.85
C HIS A 20 1.42 18.60 -5.65
N LEU A 21 0.93 18.49 -4.42
CA LEU A 21 1.76 18.37 -3.20
C LEU A 21 1.82 16.94 -2.64
N SER A 22 1.06 16.02 -3.23
CA SER A 22 0.75 14.73 -2.64
C SER A 22 1.84 13.67 -2.83
N ASN A 23 2.83 13.85 -3.73
CA ASN A 23 3.75 12.80 -4.18
C ASN A 23 3.03 11.53 -4.68
N LEU A 24 1.81 11.68 -5.19
CA LEU A 24 0.93 10.61 -5.63
C LEU A 24 0.63 10.79 -7.12
N ASP A 25 1.01 9.81 -7.92
CA ASP A 25 0.67 9.80 -9.35
C ASP A 25 -0.81 9.46 -9.52
N TYR A 26 -1.26 8.43 -8.77
CA TYR A 26 -2.62 7.94 -8.82
C TYR A 26 -3.04 7.26 -7.51
N LEU A 27 -4.35 7.24 -7.26
CA LEU A 27 -4.97 6.59 -6.12
C LEU A 27 -6.30 5.98 -6.56
N SER A 28 -6.58 4.77 -6.11
CA SER A 28 -7.87 4.12 -6.38
C SER A 28 -8.39 3.41 -5.15
N ARG A 29 -9.70 3.53 -4.91
CA ARG A 29 -10.38 2.73 -3.89
C ARG A 29 -10.58 1.32 -4.41
N ILE A 30 -10.45 0.33 -3.54
CA ILE A 30 -10.80 -1.05 -3.86
C ILE A 30 -12.30 -1.24 -3.61
N ASP A 31 -13.06 -1.36 -4.69
CA ASP A 31 -14.51 -1.55 -4.62
C ASP A 31 -14.88 -2.87 -3.93
N GLY A 32 -15.94 -2.84 -3.12
CA GLY A 32 -16.42 -4.02 -2.39
C GLY A 32 -15.58 -4.43 -1.18
N GLU A 33 -14.50 -3.72 -0.86
CA GLU A 33 -13.69 -3.93 0.35
C GLU A 33 -13.81 -2.77 1.34
N ASP A 34 -13.80 -3.10 2.63
CA ASP A 34 -13.82 -2.13 3.71
C ASP A 34 -12.43 -1.51 3.89
N THR A 35 -12.34 -0.18 3.79
CA THR A 35 -11.11 0.61 4.00
C THR A 35 -9.88 0.03 3.29
N ALA A 36 -9.94 -0.06 1.96
CA ALA A 36 -8.88 -0.63 1.14
C ALA A 36 -8.58 0.25 -0.09
N TRP A 37 -7.29 0.53 -0.33
CA TRP A 37 -6.83 1.54 -1.28
C TRP A 37 -5.53 1.11 -1.98
N TYR A 38 -5.43 1.45 -3.26
CA TYR A 38 -4.21 1.35 -4.06
C TYR A 38 -3.54 2.72 -4.21
N PHE A 39 -2.22 2.77 -4.07
CA PHE A 39 -1.41 3.98 -4.15
C PHE A 39 -0.27 3.81 -5.15
N TRP A 40 -0.27 4.65 -6.18
CA TRP A 40 0.85 4.80 -7.12
C TRP A 40 1.66 6.01 -6.67
N LEU A 41 2.70 5.78 -5.86
CA LEU A 41 3.56 6.86 -5.36
C LEU A 41 4.54 7.31 -6.44
N LYS A 42 4.81 8.61 -6.52
CA LYS A 42 5.77 9.18 -7.48
C LYS A 42 7.17 8.62 -7.23
N GLY A 43 7.84 8.18 -8.30
CA GLY A 43 9.21 7.63 -8.23
C GLY A 43 9.31 6.20 -7.69
N THR A 44 8.19 5.56 -7.39
CA THR A 44 8.14 4.11 -7.14
C THR A 44 7.74 3.39 -8.42
N LYS A 45 8.23 2.16 -8.67
CA LYS A 45 7.88 1.41 -9.87
C LYS A 45 6.55 0.67 -9.70
N GLY A 46 6.41 -0.10 -8.61
CA GLY A 46 5.22 -0.86 -8.26
C GLY A 46 4.12 -0.07 -7.54
N VAL A 47 3.12 -0.78 -7.03
CA VAL A 47 1.89 -0.21 -6.44
C VAL A 47 1.70 -0.69 -5.01
N TYR A 48 1.38 0.22 -4.10
CA TYR A 48 1.04 -0.16 -2.73
C TYR A 48 -0.45 -0.44 -2.57
N GLU A 49 -0.79 -1.45 -1.78
CA GLU A 49 -2.15 -1.64 -1.25
C GLU A 49 -2.13 -1.52 0.27
N LEU A 50 -2.99 -0.66 0.80
CA LEU A 50 -3.29 -0.59 2.23
C LEU A 50 -4.68 -1.17 2.43
N LYS A 51 -4.79 -2.24 3.22
CA LYS A 51 -6.06 -2.95 3.43
C LYS A 51 -6.31 -3.19 4.91
N LEU A 52 -7.46 -2.73 5.40
CA LEU A 52 -7.89 -2.99 6.77
C LEU A 52 -8.17 -4.49 6.97
N ILE A 53 -7.58 -5.05 8.01
CA ILE A 53 -7.77 -6.45 8.41
C ILE A 53 -8.84 -6.53 9.50
N LYS A 54 -8.66 -5.75 10.57
CA LYS A 54 -9.54 -5.78 11.73
C LYS A 54 -9.53 -4.47 12.49
N VAL A 55 -10.61 -4.25 13.22
CA VAL A 55 -10.78 -3.16 14.18
C VAL A 55 -11.26 -3.77 15.49
N ASP A 56 -10.48 -3.56 16.55
CA ASP A 56 -10.78 -3.98 17.91
C ASP A 56 -11.18 -2.73 18.73
N GLU A 57 -12.44 -2.67 19.16
CA GLU A 57 -12.93 -1.63 20.06
C GLU A 57 -12.75 -2.06 21.52
N THR A 58 -12.09 -1.21 22.31
CA THR A 58 -11.83 -1.45 23.74
C THR A 58 -12.32 -0.26 24.58
N SER A 59 -12.34 -0.42 25.90
CA SER A 59 -12.63 0.70 26.81
C SER A 59 -11.62 1.86 26.71
N LEU A 60 -10.43 1.61 26.17
CA LEU A 60 -9.36 2.59 26.03
C LEU A 60 -9.36 3.28 24.66
N GLY A 61 -10.09 2.74 23.68
CA GLY A 61 -10.08 3.26 22.31
C GLY A 61 -10.23 2.19 21.25
N GLU A 62 -9.97 2.61 20.01
CA GLU A 62 -10.00 1.79 18.81
C GLU A 62 -8.57 1.40 18.41
N TYR A 63 -8.36 0.11 18.17
CA TYR A 63 -7.12 -0.44 17.60
C TYR A 63 -7.44 -1.03 16.24
N SER A 64 -6.69 -0.65 15.22
CA SER A 64 -6.93 -1.15 13.86
C SER A 64 -5.64 -1.67 13.25
N ASN A 65 -5.74 -2.78 12.53
CA ASN A 65 -4.60 -3.43 11.88
C ASN A 65 -4.84 -3.51 10.37
N PHE A 66 -3.80 -3.19 9.61
CA PHE A 66 -3.80 -3.15 8.15
C PHE A 66 -2.66 -4.00 7.60
N TYR A 67 -2.91 -4.68 6.48
CA TYR A 67 -1.85 -5.15 5.61
C TYR A 67 -1.32 -3.99 4.79
N LEU A 68 0.01 -3.93 4.68
CA LEU A 68 0.70 -3.16 3.65
C LEU A 68 1.26 -4.15 2.63
N LYS A 69 0.78 -4.06 1.40
CA LYS A 69 1.26 -4.87 0.27
C LYS A 69 1.97 -4.00 -0.76
N TYR A 70 2.87 -4.62 -1.50
CA TYR A 70 3.51 -4.00 -2.66
C TYR A 70 3.47 -4.93 -3.86
N TYR A 71 2.85 -4.47 -4.93
CA TYR A 71 2.81 -5.16 -6.22
C TYR A 71 3.91 -4.58 -7.11
N PRO A 72 5.08 -5.24 -7.21
CA PRO A 72 6.18 -4.73 -8.02
C PRO A 72 5.80 -4.63 -9.51
N ASP A 73 6.43 -3.69 -10.20
CA ASP A 73 6.49 -3.70 -11.66
C ASP A 73 7.47 -4.78 -12.14
N PHE A 74 7.34 -5.25 -13.38
CA PHE A 74 8.23 -6.27 -13.92
C PHE A 74 9.68 -5.77 -14.09
N GLU A 75 9.86 -4.46 -14.28
CA GLU A 75 11.19 -3.84 -14.37
C GLU A 75 11.71 -3.39 -13.00
N ASP A 76 10.99 -3.69 -11.92
CA ASP A 76 11.46 -3.43 -10.56
C ASP A 76 12.44 -4.51 -10.12
N GLU A 77 13.62 -4.10 -9.66
CA GLU A 77 14.70 -5.03 -9.27
C GLU A 77 14.27 -5.98 -8.15
N VAL A 78 13.31 -5.56 -7.31
CA VAL A 78 12.79 -6.43 -6.26
C VAL A 78 11.88 -7.54 -6.78
N PHE A 79 11.35 -7.45 -8.01
CA PHE A 79 10.38 -8.41 -8.54
C PHE A 79 10.91 -9.85 -8.50
N GLU A 80 12.15 -10.06 -8.94
CA GLU A 80 12.81 -11.36 -8.96
C GLU A 80 13.09 -11.93 -7.55
N THR A 81 12.97 -11.10 -6.51
CA THR A 81 13.18 -11.51 -5.12
C THR A 81 11.88 -11.91 -4.41
N TYR A 82 10.72 -11.74 -5.04
CA TYR A 82 9.44 -12.29 -4.58
C TYR A 82 9.39 -13.81 -4.79
N SER A 83 8.49 -14.51 -4.09
CA SER A 83 8.32 -15.95 -4.29
C SER A 83 7.95 -16.29 -5.72
N CYS A 84 8.31 -17.49 -6.19
CA CYS A 84 7.91 -17.94 -7.52
C CYS A 84 6.39 -17.87 -7.71
N ALA A 85 5.62 -18.22 -6.67
CA ALA A 85 4.17 -18.10 -6.69
C ALA A 85 3.70 -16.65 -6.89
N GLU A 86 4.28 -15.69 -6.18
CA GLU A 86 3.98 -14.26 -6.36
C GLU A 86 4.35 -13.78 -7.78
N GLN A 87 5.52 -14.19 -8.30
CA GLN A 87 5.95 -13.84 -9.65
C GLN A 87 4.98 -14.37 -10.72
N PHE A 88 4.62 -15.66 -10.67
CA PHE A 88 3.65 -16.26 -11.60
C PHE A 88 2.28 -15.60 -11.52
N VAL A 89 1.79 -15.36 -10.30
CA VAL A 89 0.50 -14.70 -10.09
C VAL A 89 0.50 -13.28 -10.64
N ARG A 90 1.60 -12.52 -10.46
CA ARG A 90 1.75 -11.14 -10.95
C ARG A 90 1.82 -11.05 -12.47
N MET A 91 2.40 -12.06 -13.13
CA MET A 91 2.47 -12.18 -14.59
C MET A 91 1.20 -12.76 -15.21
N GLY A 92 0.42 -13.51 -14.45
CA GLY A 92 -0.77 -14.20 -14.94
C GLY A 92 -2.02 -13.31 -15.07
N ASP A 93 -3.11 -13.97 -15.46
CA ASP A 93 -4.39 -13.32 -15.78
C ASP A 93 -5.14 -12.75 -14.57
N LEU A 94 -4.66 -12.99 -13.35
CA LEU A 94 -5.25 -12.47 -12.12
C LEU A 94 -4.98 -10.97 -11.92
N PHE A 95 -4.02 -10.39 -12.64
CA PHE A 95 -3.61 -8.99 -12.55
C PHE A 95 -4.00 -8.18 -13.79
N GLU A 96 -4.29 -6.90 -13.59
CA GLU A 96 -4.50 -5.93 -14.67
C GLU A 96 -3.17 -5.44 -15.22
N GLN A 97 -2.92 -5.78 -16.48
CA GLN A 97 -1.71 -5.35 -17.20
C GLN A 97 -1.95 -4.10 -18.06
N THR A 98 -3.16 -3.53 -18.03
CA THR A 98 -3.44 -2.24 -18.68
C THR A 98 -2.73 -1.10 -17.95
N ASN A 99 -2.56 0.04 -18.62
CA ASN A 99 -1.96 1.20 -18.01
C ASN A 99 -3.01 2.15 -17.38
N VAL A 100 -2.55 2.96 -16.43
CA VAL A 100 -3.21 4.18 -15.99
C VAL A 100 -2.56 5.34 -16.73
N GLU A 101 -3.38 6.19 -17.35
CA GLU A 101 -2.91 7.45 -17.94
C GLU A 101 -2.86 8.52 -16.85
N ILE A 102 -1.64 9.00 -16.57
CA ILE A 102 -1.38 10.05 -15.60
C ILE A 102 -1.09 11.32 -16.40
N ALA A 103 -1.93 12.35 -16.26
CA ALA A 103 -1.65 13.64 -16.89
C ALA A 103 -0.35 14.21 -16.32
N GLU A 104 0.63 14.55 -17.18
CA GLU A 104 1.81 15.30 -16.76
C GLU A 104 1.37 16.69 -16.32
N GLU A 105 1.70 17.04 -15.07
CA GLU A 105 1.68 18.43 -14.63
C GLU A 105 2.92 19.12 -15.22
N HIS A 106 2.79 19.75 -16.39
CA HIS A 106 3.82 20.69 -16.85
C HIS A 106 3.67 22.00 -16.09
N GLU A 107 4.71 22.40 -15.35
CA GLU A 107 4.74 23.72 -14.69
C GLU A 107 4.85 24.87 -15.71
N LEU A 108 5.44 24.63 -16.89
CA LEU A 108 5.68 25.61 -17.95
C LEU A 108 5.65 24.94 -19.34
N CYS A 109 5.09 25.58 -20.37
CA CYS A 109 5.17 25.06 -21.74
C CYS A 109 6.64 25.00 -22.21
N PRO A 110 7.14 23.87 -22.74
CA PRO A 110 8.49 23.79 -23.32
C PRO A 110 8.73 24.80 -24.45
N CYS A 111 7.67 25.21 -25.13
CA CYS A 111 7.68 26.14 -26.25
C CYS A 111 7.94 27.61 -25.85
N CYS A 112 7.41 28.05 -24.71
CA CYS A 112 7.34 29.47 -24.37
C CYS A 112 7.63 29.77 -22.89
N GLY A 113 7.88 28.75 -22.07
CA GLY A 113 8.17 28.89 -20.66
C GLY A 113 7.03 29.51 -19.84
N SER A 114 5.81 29.56 -20.38
CA SER A 114 4.64 30.14 -19.70
C SER A 114 3.65 29.06 -19.28
N SER A 115 2.94 29.32 -18.19
CA SER A 115 1.85 28.47 -17.67
C SER A 115 0.49 28.76 -18.33
N GLN A 116 0.43 29.75 -19.23
CA GLN A 116 -0.77 30.20 -19.92
C GLN A 116 -0.42 30.55 -21.37
N CYS A 117 -0.38 29.56 -22.25
CA CYS A 117 -0.22 29.78 -23.69
C CYS A 117 -1.42 29.24 -24.47
N GLU A 118 -1.89 30.01 -25.44
CA GLU A 118 -3.07 29.70 -26.28
C GLU A 118 -2.71 29.07 -27.64
N HIS A 119 -1.55 28.43 -27.76
CA HIS A 119 -1.18 27.68 -28.97
C HIS A 119 -1.53 26.20 -28.83
N GLU A 120 -1.83 25.52 -29.95
CA GLU A 120 -2.17 24.10 -30.04
C GLU A 120 -0.98 23.20 -29.60
N HIS A 121 -0.81 23.05 -28.28
CA HIS A 121 -0.04 21.97 -27.66
C HIS A 121 -0.98 21.13 -26.78
N THR A 122 -2.20 20.89 -27.26
CA THR A 122 -3.22 20.09 -26.55
C THR A 122 -2.97 18.59 -26.60
N ASP A 123 -1.74 18.16 -26.86
CA ASP A 123 -1.33 16.82 -26.46
C ASP A 123 -0.97 16.93 -24.98
N LYS A 124 -1.97 16.76 -24.11
CA LYS A 124 -1.71 16.44 -22.72
C LYS A 124 -0.75 15.25 -22.74
N HIS A 125 0.52 15.48 -22.43
CA HIS A 125 1.46 14.39 -22.31
C HIS A 125 0.97 13.55 -21.13
N PHE A 126 0.53 12.34 -21.42
CA PHE A 126 0.16 11.38 -20.40
C PHE A 126 1.35 10.46 -20.20
N VAL A 127 1.82 10.35 -18.96
CA VAL A 127 2.69 9.25 -18.58
C VAL A 127 1.80 8.04 -18.36
N SER A 128 2.06 7.02 -19.14
CA SER A 128 1.41 5.72 -19.00
C SER A 128 2.18 4.90 -17.97
N ARG A 129 1.50 4.47 -16.90
CA ARG A 129 2.07 3.59 -15.86
C ARG A 129 1.27 2.30 -15.76
N SER A 130 1.92 1.16 -15.61
CA SER A 130 1.22 -0.12 -15.43
C SER A 130 0.28 -0.05 -14.22
N LYS A 131 -0.97 -0.53 -14.37
CA LYS A 131 -1.89 -0.68 -13.25
C LYS A 131 -1.29 -1.65 -12.23
N GLY A 132 -0.84 -2.81 -12.69
CA GLY A 132 -0.12 -3.78 -11.85
C GLY A 132 -0.87 -4.24 -10.60
N ILE A 133 -2.21 -4.17 -10.60
CA ILE A 133 -3.07 -4.53 -9.46
C ILE A 133 -3.92 -5.75 -9.79
N PRO A 134 -4.37 -6.52 -8.78
CA PRO A 134 -5.33 -7.60 -9.00
C PRO A 134 -6.63 -7.15 -9.68
N LYS A 135 -7.14 -7.96 -10.62
CA LYS A 135 -8.48 -7.79 -11.20
C LYS A 135 -9.54 -7.94 -10.11
N LEU A 136 -10.48 -7.01 -10.06
CA LEU A 136 -11.47 -6.89 -8.98
C LEU A 136 -12.18 -8.24 -8.66
N LEU A 137 -12.70 -8.92 -9.68
CA LEU A 137 -13.45 -10.18 -9.51
C LEU A 137 -12.55 -11.39 -9.19
N GLN A 138 -11.25 -11.28 -9.44
CA GLN A 138 -10.26 -12.35 -9.24
C GLN A 138 -9.55 -12.25 -7.89
N ARG A 139 -9.67 -11.12 -7.18
CA ARG A 139 -9.05 -10.91 -5.85
C ARG A 139 -9.36 -12.01 -4.84
N LYS A 140 -10.58 -12.55 -4.87
CA LYS A 140 -10.99 -13.68 -4.00
C LYS A 140 -10.17 -14.96 -4.18
N ASN A 141 -9.47 -15.09 -5.29
CA ASN A 141 -8.61 -16.24 -5.60
C ASN A 141 -7.16 -16.03 -5.14
N LEU A 142 -6.82 -14.85 -4.62
CA LEU A 142 -5.50 -14.54 -4.09
C LEU A 142 -5.48 -14.77 -2.58
N SER A 143 -4.41 -15.42 -2.09
CA SER A 143 -4.17 -15.47 -0.66
C SER A 143 -3.99 -14.04 -0.11
N PRO A 144 -4.60 -13.72 1.05
CA PRO A 144 -4.42 -12.42 1.70
C PRO A 144 -2.97 -12.08 2.03
N GLU A 145 -2.09 -13.05 2.16
CA GLU A 145 -0.67 -12.84 2.52
C GLU A 145 0.24 -12.58 1.32
N LEU A 146 -0.21 -12.91 0.10
CA LEU A 146 0.57 -12.62 -1.11
C LEU A 146 0.85 -11.12 -1.21
N PHE A 147 2.11 -10.82 -1.53
CA PHE A 147 2.65 -9.47 -1.69
C PHE A 147 2.68 -8.65 -0.40
N CYS A 148 2.43 -9.25 0.77
CA CYS A 148 2.51 -8.54 2.05
C CYS A 148 3.96 -8.20 2.39
N ILE A 149 4.23 -6.93 2.63
CA ILE A 149 5.55 -6.40 2.98
C ILE A 149 5.63 -5.89 4.42
N GLY A 150 4.49 -5.79 5.10
CA GLY A 150 4.44 -5.35 6.50
C GLY A 150 3.01 -5.14 6.98
N ASN A 151 2.89 -4.77 8.25
CA ASN A 151 1.63 -4.41 8.87
C ASN A 151 1.67 -2.98 9.40
N ILE A 152 0.55 -2.29 9.33
CA ILE A 152 0.36 -0.98 9.93
C ILE A 152 -0.74 -1.08 10.98
N GLU A 153 -0.46 -0.59 12.18
CA GLU A 153 -1.41 -0.50 13.26
C GLU A 153 -1.66 0.95 13.62
N PHE A 154 -2.91 1.30 13.90
CA PHE A 154 -3.28 2.59 14.44
C PHE A 154 -3.99 2.42 15.78
N GLU A 155 -3.70 3.34 16.68
CA GLU A 155 -4.33 3.43 17.98
C GLU A 155 -5.01 4.80 18.11
N ILE A 156 -6.33 4.77 18.38
CA ILE A 156 -7.15 5.96 18.53
C ILE A 156 -7.79 5.94 19.92
N ARG A 157 -7.35 6.84 20.81
CA ARG A 157 -7.92 7.01 22.16
C ARG A 157 -8.65 8.33 22.25
N ASP A 158 -9.81 8.34 22.91
CA ASP A 158 -10.63 9.55 23.07
C ASP A 158 -10.88 10.35 21.77
N ASN A 159 -10.96 9.62 20.65
CA ASN A 159 -11.12 10.17 19.29
C ASN A 159 -9.93 10.99 18.79
N VAL A 160 -8.74 10.68 19.29
CA VAL A 160 -7.47 11.24 18.87
C VAL A 160 -6.58 10.09 18.39
N LEU A 161 -5.98 10.23 17.22
CA LEU A 161 -4.94 9.29 16.77
C LEU A 161 -3.72 9.47 17.66
N THR A 162 -3.44 8.49 18.52
CA THR A 162 -2.37 8.58 19.53
C THR A 162 -1.09 7.92 19.07
N SER A 163 -1.19 6.80 18.35
CA SER A 163 -0.01 6.16 17.79
C SER A 163 -0.28 5.44 16.47
N MET A 164 0.80 5.28 15.71
CA MET A 164 0.85 4.43 14.51
C MET A 164 2.10 3.57 14.60
N ILE A 165 1.96 2.28 14.33
CA ILE A 165 3.06 1.32 14.35
C ILE A 165 3.17 0.74 12.95
N ILE A 166 4.39 0.68 12.41
CA ILE A 166 4.70 -0.13 11.24
C ILE A 166 5.62 -1.26 11.68
N ALA A 167 5.25 -2.49 11.33
CA ALA A 167 6.03 -3.69 11.62
C ALA A 167 6.38 -4.40 10.31
N THR A 168 7.66 -4.66 10.11
CA THR A 168 8.20 -5.45 9.00
C THR A 168 9.47 -6.18 9.45
N ALA A 169 10.18 -6.80 8.52
CA ALA A 169 11.48 -7.43 8.74
C ALA A 169 12.55 -6.77 7.84
N SER A 170 13.82 -6.83 8.25
CA SER A 170 14.95 -6.40 7.43
C SER A 170 14.91 -7.11 6.08
N ARG A 171 14.67 -8.43 6.10
CA ARG A 171 14.31 -9.22 4.93
C ARG A 171 13.13 -10.13 5.23
N LEU A 172 12.21 -10.26 4.29
CA LEU A 172 11.10 -11.20 4.40
C LEU A 172 11.47 -12.47 3.63
N VAL A 173 11.99 -13.44 4.37
CA VAL A 173 12.57 -14.67 3.82
C VAL A 173 11.58 -15.83 3.93
N LYS A 174 11.43 -16.57 2.82
CA LYS A 174 10.64 -17.78 2.73
C LYS A 174 11.47 -18.90 2.09
N TYR A 175 11.48 -20.08 2.70
CA TYR A 175 12.12 -21.28 2.18
C TYR A 175 11.09 -22.26 1.63
N ALA A 176 11.41 -22.89 0.49
CA ALA A 176 10.60 -23.97 -0.09
C ALA A 176 11.01 -25.32 0.52
N VAL A 177 10.25 -25.84 1.49
CA VAL A 177 10.63 -27.08 2.22
C VAL A 177 10.67 -28.30 1.31
N ASN A 178 9.84 -28.32 0.27
CA ASN A 178 9.73 -29.43 -0.67
C ASN A 178 10.27 -29.09 -2.07
N GLY A 179 10.86 -27.90 -2.26
CA GLY A 179 11.17 -27.36 -3.58
C GLY A 179 9.92 -26.86 -4.33
N VAL A 180 10.14 -26.21 -5.47
CA VAL A 180 9.10 -25.71 -6.36
C VAL A 180 9.31 -26.29 -7.76
N LEU A 181 8.29 -26.99 -8.25
CA LEU A 181 8.26 -27.60 -9.58
C LEU A 181 7.30 -26.83 -10.49
N VAL A 182 7.68 -26.62 -11.74
CA VAL A 182 6.84 -26.01 -12.78
C VAL A 182 6.78 -26.92 -13.99
N ILE A 183 5.58 -27.07 -14.56
CA ILE A 183 5.37 -27.82 -15.79
C ILE A 183 5.58 -26.86 -16.97
N GLY A 184 6.56 -27.14 -17.81
CA GLY A 184 6.80 -26.37 -19.03
C GLY A 184 5.75 -26.63 -20.11
N GLU A 185 5.79 -25.85 -21.19
CA GLU A 185 4.89 -26.00 -22.34
C GLU A 185 5.01 -27.38 -23.01
N ASP A 186 6.18 -28.01 -22.89
CA ASP A 186 6.46 -29.37 -23.34
C ASP A 186 5.88 -30.46 -22.42
N GLY A 187 5.17 -30.08 -21.37
CA GLY A 187 4.63 -30.98 -20.35
C GLY A 187 5.68 -31.53 -19.39
N ILE A 188 6.94 -31.08 -19.48
CA ILE A 188 8.03 -31.56 -18.64
C ILE A 188 8.09 -30.74 -17.35
N SER A 189 8.03 -31.44 -16.22
CA SER A 189 8.23 -30.85 -14.90
C SER A 189 9.71 -30.48 -14.69
N ARG A 190 9.98 -29.23 -14.32
CA ARG A 190 11.32 -28.70 -14.01
C ARG A 190 11.32 -28.12 -12.60
N GLU A 191 12.39 -28.39 -11.85
CA GLU A 191 12.62 -27.75 -10.56
C GLU A 191 13.19 -26.35 -10.78
N ILE A 192 12.54 -25.36 -10.17
CA ILE A 192 12.97 -23.96 -10.25
C ILE A 192 13.53 -23.46 -8.92
N ILE A 193 13.12 -24.07 -7.80
CA ILE A 193 13.67 -23.84 -6.46
C ILE A 193 13.88 -25.21 -5.84
N GLY A 194 15.11 -25.48 -5.39
CA GLY A 194 15.48 -26.72 -4.75
C GLY A 194 14.85 -26.88 -3.36
N LYS A 195 14.92 -28.10 -2.85
CA LYS A 195 14.48 -28.41 -1.49
C LYS A 195 15.26 -27.60 -0.44
N ASN A 196 14.55 -26.93 0.45
CA ASN A 196 15.07 -26.01 1.49
C ASN A 196 15.84 -24.81 0.94
N GLU A 197 15.66 -24.46 -0.33
CA GLU A 197 16.20 -23.23 -0.90
C GLU A 197 15.26 -22.05 -0.64
N ILE A 198 15.80 -20.84 -0.81
CA ILE A 198 15.07 -19.58 -0.63
C ILE A 198 14.14 -19.38 -1.83
N ASP A 199 12.84 -19.32 -1.55
CA ASP A 199 11.78 -18.98 -2.50
C ASP A 199 11.55 -17.46 -2.53
N ARG A 200 11.56 -16.80 -1.37
CA ARG A 200 11.31 -15.36 -1.25
C ARG A 200 12.39 -14.70 -0.42
N ASN A 201 12.86 -13.53 -0.84
CA ASN A 201 13.86 -12.76 -0.11
C ASN A 201 13.80 -11.24 -0.41
N ILE A 202 12.70 -10.60 -0.02
CA ILE A 202 12.49 -9.17 -0.32
C ILE A 202 13.01 -8.26 0.82
N PRO A 203 13.50 -7.05 0.52
CA PRO A 203 13.98 -6.09 1.53
C PRO A 203 12.80 -5.35 2.17
N GLY A 204 12.31 -5.84 3.32
CA GLY A 204 11.03 -5.42 3.88
C GLY A 204 11.01 -3.96 4.37
N VAL A 205 12.09 -3.52 5.03
CA VAL A 205 12.23 -2.13 5.51
C VAL A 205 12.30 -1.15 4.35
N GLU A 206 13.12 -1.46 3.35
CA GLU A 206 13.32 -0.64 2.16
C GLU A 206 12.02 -0.50 1.37
N LEU A 207 11.24 -1.57 1.25
CA LEU A 207 9.93 -1.54 0.60
C LEU A 207 8.86 -0.80 1.40
N CYS A 208 8.86 -0.89 2.73
CA CYS A 208 7.88 -0.16 3.55
C CYS A 208 8.16 1.35 3.61
N LYS A 209 9.44 1.75 3.49
CA LYS A 209 9.89 3.12 3.76
C LYS A 209 9.18 4.19 2.91
N PRO A 210 9.07 4.08 1.56
CA PRO A 210 8.41 5.11 0.76
C PRO A 210 6.95 5.33 1.16
N PHE A 211 6.22 4.25 1.41
CA PHE A 211 4.83 4.34 1.83
C PHE A 211 4.69 4.91 3.24
N TYR A 212 5.58 4.52 4.15
CA TYR A 212 5.63 5.05 5.50
C TYR A 212 5.85 6.57 5.53
N GLU A 213 6.83 7.05 4.78
CA GLU A 213 7.13 8.49 4.66
C GLU A 213 5.94 9.23 4.06
N PHE A 214 5.35 8.69 2.99
CA PHE A 214 4.11 9.23 2.41
C PHE A 214 2.96 9.29 3.43
N LEU A 215 2.73 8.23 4.18
CA LEU A 215 1.66 8.15 5.18
C LEU A 215 1.84 9.19 6.29
N LEU A 216 3.07 9.35 6.80
CA LEU A 216 3.34 10.34 7.84
C LEU A 216 3.28 11.78 7.31
N GLU A 217 4.04 12.07 6.25
CA GLU A 217 4.30 13.44 5.81
C GLU A 217 3.16 14.01 4.99
N LYS A 218 2.52 13.18 4.17
CA LYS A 218 1.47 13.62 3.24
C LYS A 218 0.09 13.34 3.82
N MET A 219 -0.23 12.08 4.11
CA MET A 219 -1.57 11.72 4.58
C MET A 219 -1.86 12.30 5.97
N LEU A 220 -1.04 12.01 6.96
CA LEU A 220 -1.27 12.52 8.33
C LEU A 220 -0.89 14.01 8.44
N GLY A 221 0.13 14.45 7.70
CA GLY A 221 0.53 15.85 7.61
C GLY A 221 -0.56 16.79 7.11
N ILE A 222 -1.44 16.38 6.18
CA ILE A 222 -2.55 17.22 5.72
C ILE A 222 -3.60 17.49 6.80
N LEU A 223 -3.67 16.62 7.81
CA LEU A 223 -4.46 16.82 9.02
C LEU A 223 -3.64 17.48 10.14
N SER A 224 -2.44 18.01 9.82
CA SER A 224 -1.46 18.52 10.77
C SER A 224 -1.17 17.57 11.94
N VAL A 225 -1.26 16.27 11.67
CA VAL A 225 -0.88 15.22 12.62
C VAL A 225 0.61 14.96 12.42
N HIS A 226 1.41 15.39 13.38
CA HIS A 226 2.86 15.24 13.35
C HIS A 226 3.33 14.31 14.46
N SER A 227 4.29 13.44 14.11
CA SER A 227 4.95 12.56 15.07
C SER A 227 5.72 13.41 16.08
N LEU A 228 5.42 13.25 17.37
CA LEU A 228 6.19 13.84 18.47
C LEU A 228 7.45 13.03 18.77
N LYS A 229 7.30 11.72 18.69
CA LYS A 229 8.33 10.77 19.10
C LYS A 229 8.22 9.56 18.21
N GLN A 230 9.35 9.19 17.62
CA GLN A 230 9.54 7.93 16.93
C GLN A 230 10.35 6.99 17.82
N ILE A 231 9.90 5.75 17.95
CA ILE A 231 10.58 4.69 18.67
C ILE A 231 10.82 3.58 17.67
N ILE A 232 12.07 3.18 17.50
CA ILE A 232 12.46 2.07 16.65
C ILE A 232 12.90 0.94 17.56
N THR A 233 12.23 -0.19 17.44
CA THR A 233 12.59 -1.43 18.14
C THR A 233 13.04 -2.45 17.10
N LYS A 234 14.15 -3.12 17.39
CA LYS A 234 14.66 -4.25 16.62
C LYS A 234 14.66 -5.51 17.48
N GLU A 235 14.14 -6.59 16.94
CA GLU A 235 14.02 -7.89 17.59
C GLU A 235 14.48 -8.98 16.62
N VAL A 236 14.70 -10.20 17.11
CA VAL A 236 14.93 -11.36 16.25
C VAL A 236 13.71 -11.54 15.35
N GLY A 237 13.96 -11.63 14.04
CA GLY A 237 12.94 -11.81 13.02
C GLY A 237 12.54 -13.26 12.83
N MET A 238 11.54 -13.46 11.99
CA MET A 238 11.04 -14.78 11.62
C MET A 238 11.36 -15.05 10.15
N VAL A 239 11.75 -16.29 9.86
CA VAL A 239 11.75 -16.84 8.50
C VAL A 239 10.60 -17.83 8.36
N VAL A 240 10.05 -17.90 7.16
CA VAL A 240 8.90 -18.75 6.84
C VAL A 240 9.38 -19.99 6.08
N PHE A 241 8.87 -21.15 6.45
CA PHE A 241 9.08 -22.42 5.77
C PHE A 241 7.75 -22.85 5.17
N ASP A 242 7.68 -22.89 3.84
CA ASP A 242 6.50 -23.36 3.11
C ASP A 242 6.59 -24.86 2.89
N CYS A 243 5.76 -25.58 3.64
CA CYS A 243 5.66 -27.03 3.61
C CYS A 243 4.77 -27.56 2.46
N GLY A 244 4.25 -26.69 1.61
CA GLY A 244 3.22 -27.02 0.63
C GLY A 244 1.83 -27.12 1.24
N ASN A 245 0.81 -27.19 0.39
CA ASN A 245 -0.61 -27.27 0.78
C ASN A 245 -1.11 -26.12 1.67
N GLY A 246 -0.45 -24.96 1.62
CA GLY A 246 -0.80 -23.78 2.42
C GLY A 246 -0.35 -23.86 3.88
N VAL A 247 0.48 -24.84 4.26
CA VAL A 247 1.05 -24.92 5.61
C VAL A 247 2.35 -24.12 5.66
N LEU A 248 2.32 -23.04 6.45
CA LEU A 248 3.48 -22.20 6.73
C LEU A 248 3.96 -22.45 8.16
N ASN A 249 5.26 -22.66 8.32
CA ASN A 249 5.91 -22.74 9.63
C ASN A 249 6.86 -21.57 9.80
N GLU A 250 6.75 -20.85 10.90
CA GLU A 250 7.65 -19.74 11.21
C GLU A 250 8.71 -20.16 12.22
N LYS A 251 9.95 -19.70 12.01
CA LYS A 251 11.04 -19.91 12.96
C LYS A 251 11.80 -18.62 13.20
N ALA A 252 12.13 -18.32 14.45
CA ALA A 252 13.03 -17.24 14.78
C ALA A 252 14.42 -17.49 14.14
N SER A 253 14.99 -16.47 13.54
CA SER A 253 16.30 -16.54 12.88
C SER A 253 17.10 -15.26 13.11
N ASP A 254 18.37 -15.42 13.50
CA ASP A 254 19.29 -14.30 13.70
C ASP A 254 19.71 -13.63 12.37
N GLU A 255 19.39 -14.23 11.22
CA GLU A 255 19.66 -13.66 9.90
C GLU A 255 18.66 -12.56 9.49
N VAL A 256 17.54 -12.46 10.21
CA VAL A 256 16.47 -11.48 9.97
C VAL A 256 16.25 -10.67 11.23
N GLU A 257 16.12 -9.35 11.09
CA GLU A 257 15.70 -8.46 12.17
C GLU A 257 14.24 -8.08 11.96
N LYS A 258 13.37 -8.31 12.94
CA LYS A 258 12.05 -7.67 12.96
C LYS A 258 12.25 -6.20 13.33
N VAL A 259 11.70 -5.31 12.51
CA VAL A 259 11.79 -3.86 12.71
C VAL A 259 10.39 -3.32 12.98
N VAL A 260 10.23 -2.67 14.14
CA VAL A 260 8.99 -2.03 14.55
C VAL A 260 9.24 -0.55 14.74
N VAL A 261 8.54 0.28 13.99
CA VAL A 261 8.61 1.74 14.08
C VAL A 261 7.31 2.26 14.64
N LYS A 262 7.34 2.76 15.88
CA LYS A 262 6.19 3.36 16.56
C LYS A 262 6.31 4.89 16.56
N ASN A 263 5.31 5.54 15.97
CA ASN A 263 5.13 6.99 16.03
C ASN A 263 4.09 7.32 17.08
N ILE A 264 4.41 8.24 17.97
CA ILE A 264 3.51 8.80 18.97
C ILE A 264 3.14 10.21 18.50
N PHE A 265 1.86 10.48 18.39
CA PHE A 265 1.36 11.77 17.90
C PHE A 265 0.97 12.70 19.03
N ARG A 266 0.96 14.00 18.75
CA ARG A 266 0.55 15.01 19.72
C ARG A 266 -0.96 14.98 19.93
N GLU A 267 -1.39 14.94 21.19
CA GLU A 267 -2.81 15.03 21.60
C GLU A 267 -3.52 16.37 21.27
N LYS A 268 -2.91 17.23 20.44
CA LYS A 268 -3.52 18.51 20.09
C LYS A 268 -4.70 18.37 19.13
N TYR A 269 -4.86 17.22 18.47
CA TYR A 269 -5.92 17.00 17.49
C TYR A 269 -7.16 16.32 18.10
N LYS A 270 -7.96 17.07 18.87
CA LYS A 270 -9.38 16.75 19.17
C LYS A 270 -10.30 16.87 17.93
N ALA A 271 -9.76 16.81 16.71
CA ALA A 271 -10.46 17.30 15.52
C ALA A 271 -11.50 16.35 14.92
N ILE A 272 -11.70 15.16 15.49
CA ILE A 272 -12.62 14.18 14.88
C ILE A 272 -14.09 14.50 15.23
N TYR A 273 -14.39 15.28 16.29
CA TYR A 273 -15.79 15.52 16.72
C TYR A 273 -16.28 16.97 16.80
N LYS A 274 -15.50 17.99 16.40
CA LYS A 274 -16.07 19.33 16.15
C LYS A 274 -17.00 19.39 14.91
N LEU A 275 -17.30 18.25 14.29
CA LEU A 275 -18.14 18.13 13.08
C LEU A 275 -19.58 17.69 13.34
N LYS A 276 -20.00 17.41 14.59
CA LYS A 276 -21.44 17.38 14.89
C LYS A 276 -22.12 18.73 14.56
N GLU A 277 -21.36 19.83 14.58
CA GLU A 277 -21.83 21.17 14.18
C GLU A 277 -21.90 21.35 12.66
N TYR A 278 -21.09 20.67 11.86
CA TYR A 278 -21.14 20.79 10.39
C TYR A 278 -22.29 20.02 9.74
N ARG A 279 -22.77 18.93 10.37
CA ARG A 279 -24.06 18.32 9.97
C ARG A 279 -25.25 19.24 10.30
N ALA A 280 -25.12 20.13 11.28
CA ALA A 280 -26.13 21.16 11.56
C ALA A 280 -26.05 22.36 10.60
N ALA A 281 -24.93 22.53 9.87
CA ALA A 281 -24.67 23.66 8.97
C ALA A 281 -25.08 23.44 7.49
N GLY A 282 -25.82 22.37 7.17
CA GLY A 282 -26.54 22.28 5.89
C GLY A 282 -25.69 22.16 4.61
N LEU A 283 -24.45 21.65 4.68
CA LEU A 283 -23.70 21.30 3.48
C LEU A 283 -24.29 20.04 2.84
N HIS A 284 -25.14 20.27 1.84
CA HIS A 284 -25.65 19.24 0.95
C HIS A 284 -24.48 18.43 0.35
N VAL A 285 -24.45 17.14 0.69
CA VAL A 285 -23.63 16.14 0.00
C VAL A 285 -24.16 16.04 -1.43
N HIS A 286 -23.58 16.80 -2.35
CA HIS A 286 -23.80 16.57 -3.77
C HIS A 286 -23.08 15.29 -4.16
N LYS A 287 -23.86 14.19 -4.23
CA LYS A 287 -23.51 12.99 -5.00
C LYS A 287 -23.36 13.37 -6.47
N LYS A 288 -22.22 13.91 -6.90
CA LYS A 288 -21.85 14.01 -8.31
C LYS A 288 -20.32 14.09 -8.43
N SER A 289 -19.80 13.21 -9.29
CA SER A 289 -18.42 13.09 -9.80
C SER A 289 -17.38 12.31 -8.98
N LEU A 290 -17.70 11.07 -8.61
CA LEU A 290 -16.78 9.98 -8.95
C LEU A 290 -17.34 9.38 -10.26
N LYS A 291 -16.83 9.84 -11.41
CA LYS A 291 -17.07 9.11 -12.65
C LYS A 291 -16.19 7.87 -12.59
N THR A 292 -16.81 6.74 -12.28
CA THR A 292 -16.36 5.42 -12.67
C THR A 292 -16.15 5.46 -14.19
N PHE A 293 -14.91 5.49 -14.65
CA PHE A 293 -14.62 5.15 -16.04
C PHE A 293 -14.51 3.64 -16.10
N GLN A 294 -15.63 3.02 -16.51
CA GLN A 294 -15.61 1.70 -17.09
C GLN A 294 -15.05 1.83 -18.51
N SER A 295 -13.89 1.23 -18.73
CA SER A 295 -13.44 0.64 -19.99
C SER A 295 -12.22 -0.21 -19.71
#